data_AF-A0A1Q6RCA2-F1
#
_entry.id   AF-A0A1Q6RCA2-F1
#
_cell.length_a   1.000
_cell.length_b   1.000
_cell.length_c   1.000
_cell.angle_alpha   90.00
_cell.angle_beta   90.00
_cell.angle_gamma   90.00
#
_symmetry.space_group_name_H-M   'P 1'
#
loop_
_entity.id
_entity.type
_entity.pdbx_description
1 polymer ?
#
loop_
_entity_poly.entity_id
_entity_poly.type
_entity_poly.pdbx_seq_one_letter_code
_entity_poly.pdbx_strand_id
1 'polypeptide(L)'
;MSELNYNIEILVPNKVAAVRFSYIPFIQEISYAPDPGIGPAAYAEPLRITSDGLFLLNKDHDGYEIIKGIVLSLINLPRAILKQRRTSLLANKHRRPYDNLCISCISGEIARRAVKKEAKQHGNN
;
A
#
# COMPACT_ATOMS: atom_id res chain seq x y z
N MET A 1 -13.46 8.34 23.01
CA MET A 1 -12.95 8.61 21.65
C MET A 1 -11.50 8.18 21.64
N SER A 2 -11.13 7.18 20.86
CA SER A 2 -9.72 6.78 20.74
C SER A 2 -8.95 7.97 20.17
N GLU A 3 -7.94 8.44 20.90
CA GLU A 3 -7.03 9.49 20.42
C GLU A 3 -6.50 9.07 19.04
N LEU A 4 -6.71 9.92 18.04
CA LEU A 4 -6.22 9.65 16.69
C LEU A 4 -4.69 9.66 16.77
N ASN A 5 -4.04 8.52 16.53
CA ASN A 5 -2.58 8.46 16.52
C ASN A 5 -2.05 9.41 15.43
N TYR A 6 -1.51 10.57 15.84
CA TYR A 6 -1.06 11.63 14.94
C TYR A 6 0.06 11.20 13.98
N ASN A 7 0.70 10.06 14.26
CA ASN A 7 1.72 9.50 13.37
C ASN A 7 1.10 8.87 12.11
N ILE A 8 -0.19 8.53 12.15
CA ILE A 8 -0.97 7.95 11.05
C ILE A 8 -1.81 9.03 10.37
N GLU A 9 -1.49 9.33 9.12
CA GLU A 9 -2.32 10.17 8.25
C GLU A 9 -3.29 9.27 7.47
N ILE A 10 -4.59 9.34 7.77
CA ILE A 10 -5.61 8.58 7.03
C ILE A 10 -5.91 9.29 5.71
N LEU A 11 -5.54 8.66 4.59
CA LEU A 11 -5.78 9.22 3.26
C LEU A 11 -7.12 8.75 2.68
N VAL A 12 -7.42 7.46 2.85
CA VAL A 12 -8.71 6.86 2.49
C VAL A 12 -9.10 5.88 3.59
N PRO A 13 -10.23 6.12 4.29
CA PRO A 13 -10.64 5.28 5.42
C PRO A 13 -10.65 3.79 5.09
N ASN A 14 -10.01 2.98 5.94
CA ASN A 14 -9.92 1.52 5.82
C ASN A 14 -9.32 1.00 4.50
N LYS A 15 -8.52 1.83 3.81
CA LYS A 15 -7.91 1.49 2.52
C LYS A 15 -6.47 1.99 2.39
N VAL A 16 -6.21 3.26 2.71
CA VAL A 16 -4.89 3.88 2.53
C VAL A 16 -4.61 4.82 3.70
N ALA A 17 -3.44 4.65 4.32
CA ALA A 17 -2.88 5.57 5.28
C ALA A 17 -1.40 5.83 4.97
N ALA A 18 -0.84 6.89 5.54
CA ALA A 18 0.55 7.24 5.43
C ALA A 18 1.18 7.40 6.82
N VAL A 19 2.40 6.91 6.99
CA VAL A 19 3.11 6.87 8.28
C VAL A 19 4.61 7.02 8.03
N ARG A 20 5.36 7.47 9.04
CA ARG A 20 6.82 7.33 9.02
C ARG A 20 7.16 5.90 9.37
N PHE A 21 7.83 5.17 8.50
CA PHE A 21 8.06 3.74 8.74
C PHE A 21 8.91 3.50 9.99
N SER A 22 9.86 4.38 10.28
CA SER A 22 10.64 4.39 11.53
C SER A 22 9.78 4.47 12.79
N TYR A 23 8.56 4.99 12.70
CA TYR A 23 7.63 5.11 13.83
C TYR A 23 6.68 3.93 13.96
N ILE A 24 6.59 3.06 12.96
CA ILE A 24 5.71 1.88 12.99
C ILE A 24 5.90 1.01 14.23
N PRO A 25 7.13 0.72 14.72
CA PRO A 25 7.30 -0.07 15.95
C PRO A 25 6.62 0.52 17.20
N PHE A 26 6.29 1.81 17.17
CA PHE A 26 5.64 2.53 18.26
C PHE A 26 4.12 2.75 18.05
N ILE A 27 3.56 2.22 16.95
CA ILE A 27 2.16 2.40 16.56
C ILE A 27 1.45 1.04 16.70
N GLN A 28 0.72 0.86 17.80
CA GLN A 28 0.07 -0.41 18.13
C GLN A 28 -1.04 -0.78 17.14
N GLU A 29 -1.62 0.22 16.47
CA GLU A 29 -2.69 0.05 15.49
C GLU A 29 -2.19 -0.57 14.18
N ILE A 30 -0.88 -0.60 13.95
CA ILE A 30 -0.27 -1.14 12.74
C ILE A 30 0.40 -2.48 13.08
N SER A 31 -0.17 -3.56 12.55
CA SER A 31 0.47 -4.87 12.57
C SER A 31 1.58 -4.93 11.51
N TYR A 32 2.81 -4.62 11.91
CA TYR A 32 3.99 -4.69 11.05
C TYR A 32 5.16 -5.34 11.78
N ALA A 33 5.59 -6.48 11.24
CA ALA A 33 6.87 -7.07 11.55
C ALA A 33 7.75 -6.96 10.29
N PRO A 34 8.86 -6.21 10.32
CA PRO A 34 9.84 -6.25 9.25
C PRO A 34 10.45 -7.64 9.19
N ASP A 35 10.83 -8.09 8.00
CA ASP A 35 11.55 -9.35 7.87
C ASP A 35 12.89 -9.26 8.62
N PRO A 36 13.22 -10.20 9.52
CA PRO A 36 14.40 -10.10 10.39
C PRO A 36 15.72 -9.99 9.62
N GLY A 37 15.78 -10.53 8.40
CA GLY A 37 16.98 -10.53 7.55
C GLY A 37 17.27 -9.21 6.83
N ILE A 38 16.32 -8.26 6.80
CA ILE A 38 16.45 -7.00 6.05
C ILE A 38 16.81 -5.81 6.96
N GLY A 39 16.68 -5.98 8.28
CA GLY A 39 17.12 -5.01 9.27
C GLY A 39 16.54 -3.60 9.04
N PRO A 40 17.35 -2.53 9.24
CA PRO A 40 16.87 -1.15 9.10
C PRO A 40 16.33 -0.79 7.71
N ALA A 41 16.73 -1.52 6.65
CA ALA A 41 16.28 -1.25 5.30
C ALA A 41 14.78 -1.53 5.10
N ALA A 42 14.16 -2.33 5.97
CA ALA A 42 12.71 -2.52 5.97
C ALA A 42 11.94 -1.20 6.22
N TYR A 43 12.56 -0.23 6.90
CA TYR A 43 11.97 1.10 7.13
C TYR A 43 12.20 2.09 5.98
N ALA A 44 12.98 1.71 4.95
CA ALA A 44 13.15 2.47 3.72
C ALA A 44 12.17 2.04 2.62
N GLU A 45 11.31 1.04 2.88
CA GLU A 45 10.28 0.61 1.94
C GLU A 45 9.35 1.79 1.58
N PRO A 46 8.98 1.97 0.30
CA PRO A 46 8.10 3.07 -0.11
C PRO A 46 6.64 2.85 0.32
N LEU A 47 6.20 1.60 0.37
CA LEU A 47 4.82 1.22 0.66
C LEU A 47 4.75 -0.23 1.13
N ARG A 48 3.70 -0.56 1.91
CA ARG A 48 3.39 -1.93 2.31
C ARG A 48 1.89 -2.18 2.39
N ILE A 49 1.50 -3.45 2.27
CA ILE A 49 0.15 -3.93 2.56
C ILE A 49 0.19 -4.69 3.88
N THR A 50 -0.64 -4.29 4.83
CA THR A 50 -0.81 -4.96 6.12
C THR A 50 -1.66 -6.23 5.99
N SER A 51 -1.69 -7.04 7.05
CA SER A 51 -2.49 -8.28 7.13
C SER A 51 -4.01 -8.04 7.01
N ASP A 52 -4.51 -6.86 7.35
CA ASP A 52 -5.93 -6.47 7.19
C ASP A 52 -6.23 -5.84 5.82
N GLY A 53 -5.23 -5.72 4.95
CA GLY A 53 -5.39 -5.15 3.61
C GLY A 53 -5.53 -3.63 3.62
N LEU A 54 -4.77 -2.95 4.48
CA LEU A 54 -4.51 -1.50 4.45
C LEU A 54 -3.23 -1.24 3.65
N PHE A 55 -3.25 -0.24 2.77
CA PHE A 55 -2.01 0.31 2.22
C PHE A 55 -1.40 1.31 3.21
N LEU A 56 -0.15 1.07 3.59
CA LEU A 56 0.67 2.01 4.34
C LEU A 56 1.73 2.60 3.43
N LEU A 57 1.71 3.93 3.28
CA LEU A 57 2.70 4.68 2.52
C LEU A 57 3.75 5.27 3.45
N ASN A 58 5.02 5.16 3.08
CA ASN A 58 6.12 5.73 3.87
C ASN A 58 6.31 7.22 3.55
N LYS A 59 6.04 8.08 4.54
CA LYS A 59 6.18 9.54 4.41
C LYS A 59 7.63 10.00 4.23
N ASP A 60 8.59 9.21 4.69
CA ASP A 60 10.00 9.58 4.64
C ASP A 60 10.69 9.11 3.34
N HIS A 61 9.96 8.43 2.44
CA HIS A 61 10.51 7.98 1.16
C HIS A 61 10.45 9.11 0.12
N ASP A 62 11.54 9.37 -0.61
CA ASP A 62 11.64 10.47 -1.59
C ASP A 62 10.52 10.45 -2.65
N GLY A 63 10.08 9.24 -3.03
CA GLY A 63 8.97 9.03 -3.97
C GLY A 63 7.56 9.18 -3.39
N TYR A 64 7.40 9.57 -2.11
CA TYR A 64 6.13 9.55 -1.39
C TYR A 64 4.98 10.22 -2.16
N GLU A 65 5.16 11.46 -2.62
CA GLU A 65 4.09 12.22 -3.29
C GLU A 65 3.65 11.58 -4.62
N ILE A 66 4.61 11.04 -5.38
CA ILE A 66 4.31 10.34 -6.65
C ILE A 66 3.51 9.06 -6.36
N ILE A 67 3.95 8.28 -5.36
CA ILE A 67 3.31 7.02 -4.98
C ILE A 67 1.91 7.28 -4.42
N LYS A 68 1.76 8.28 -3.55
CA LYS A 68 0.48 8.76 -3.02
C LYS A 68 -0.49 9.08 -4.15
N GLY A 69 -0.07 9.90 -5.11
CA GLY A 69 -0.88 10.25 -6.28
C GLY A 69 -1.34 9.02 -7.09
N ILE A 70 -0.42 8.09 -7.37
CA ILE A 70 -0.73 6.86 -8.10
C ILE A 70 -1.73 6.00 -7.31
N VAL A 71 -1.43 5.68 -6.04
CA VAL A 71 -2.28 4.80 -5.23
C VAL A 71 -3.69 5.37 -5.07
N LEU A 72 -3.82 6.68 -4.80
CA LEU A 72 -5.13 7.34 -4.67
C LEU A 72 -5.92 7.32 -5.99
N SER A 73 -5.25 7.41 -7.14
CA SER A 73 -5.91 7.29 -8.45
C SER A 73 -6.43 5.87 -8.75
N LEU A 74 -5.85 4.85 -8.11
CA LEU A 74 -6.14 3.43 -8.37
C LEU A 74 -7.16 2.83 -7.39
N ILE A 75 -7.18 3.29 -6.14
CA ILE A 75 -7.89 2.64 -5.03
C ILE A 75 -9.41 2.49 -5.26
N ASN A 76 -9.99 3.41 -6.02
CA ASN A 76 -11.42 3.44 -6.31
C ASN A 76 -11.79 2.82 -7.66
N LEU A 77 -10.82 2.38 -8.47
CA LEU A 77 -11.10 1.79 -9.77
C LEU A 77 -11.63 0.35 -9.65
N PRO A 78 -12.57 -0.06 -10.52
CA PRO A 78 -13.02 -1.45 -10.59
C PRO A 78 -11.88 -2.42 -10.91
N ARG A 79 -11.96 -3.66 -10.42
CA ARG A 79 -10.90 -4.67 -10.61
C ARG A 79 -10.64 -4.96 -12.09
N ALA A 80 -11.68 -4.93 -12.92
CA ALA A 80 -11.56 -5.12 -14.36
C ALA A 80 -10.70 -4.03 -15.01
N ILE A 81 -10.94 -2.76 -14.66
CA ILE A 81 -10.18 -1.61 -15.15
C ILE A 81 -8.71 -1.68 -14.70
N LEU A 82 -8.46 -2.07 -13.44
CA LEU A 82 -7.10 -2.27 -12.94
C LEU A 82 -6.34 -3.33 -13.74
N LYS A 83 -6.97 -4.48 -14.01
CA LYS A 83 -6.37 -5.54 -14.83
C LYS A 83 -6.10 -5.07 -16.25
N GLN A 84 -7.07 -4.41 -16.90
CA GLN A 84 -6.92 -3.87 -18.25
C GLN A 84 -5.77 -2.86 -18.32
N ARG A 85 -5.70 -1.92 -17.38
CA ARG A 85 -4.62 -0.92 -17.30
C ARG A 85 -3.26 -1.58 -17.11
N ARG A 86 -3.15 -2.59 -16.24
CA ARG A 86 -1.93 -3.36 -16.07
C ARG A 86 -1.51 -4.05 -17.36
N THR A 87 -2.43 -4.72 -18.05
CA THR A 87 -2.14 -5.39 -19.34
C THR A 87 -1.67 -4.40 -20.39
N SER A 88 -2.32 -3.23 -20.51
CA SER A 88 -1.92 -2.18 -21.44
C SER A 88 -0.50 -1.65 -21.15
N LEU A 89 -0.20 -1.35 -19.88
CA LEU A 89 1.15 -0.93 -19.48
C LEU A 89 2.19 -2.03 -19.74
N LEU A 90 1.85 -3.30 -19.51
CA LEU A 90 2.74 -4.42 -19.78
C LEU A 90 2.97 -4.67 -21.28
N ALA A 91 1.99 -4.34 -22.14
CA ALA A 91 2.11 -4.47 -23.59
C ALA A 91 2.95 -3.36 -24.22
N ASN A 92 3.13 -2.22 -23.53
CA ASN A 92 3.95 -1.12 -24.04
C ASN A 92 5.43 -1.55 -24.15
N LYS A 93 5.99 -1.50 -25.36
CA LYS A 93 7.40 -1.82 -25.62
C LYS A 93 8.36 -0.72 -25.13
N HIS A 94 7.87 0.51 -24.99
CA HIS A 94 8.63 1.68 -24.54
C HIS A 94 8.21 2.11 -23.13
N ARG A 95 8.13 1.16 -22.20
CA ARG A 95 7.78 1.43 -20.80
C ARG A 95 8.78 2.40 -20.17
N ARG A 96 8.26 3.45 -19.55
CA ARG A 96 9.02 4.39 -18.72
C ARG A 96 9.09 3.87 -17.28
N PRO A 97 10.04 4.35 -16.46
CA PRO A 97 10.10 4.01 -15.04
C PRO A 97 8.77 4.24 -14.30
N TYR A 98 8.05 5.32 -14.65
CA TYR A 98 6.71 5.63 -14.13
C TYR A 98 5.67 4.53 -14.42
N ASP A 99 5.76 3.88 -15.59
CA ASP A 99 4.84 2.79 -15.96
C ASP A 99 5.08 1.56 -15.07
N ASN A 100 6.34 1.26 -14.76
CA ASN A 100 6.72 0.18 -13.85
C ASN A 100 6.23 0.46 -12.42
N LEU A 101 6.32 1.71 -11.97
CA LEU A 101 5.76 2.11 -10.68
C LEU A 101 4.23 1.94 -10.66
N CYS A 102 3.54 2.38 -11.71
CA CYS A 102 2.10 2.17 -11.85
C CYS A 102 1.72 0.68 -11.84
N ILE A 103 2.44 -0.17 -12.58
CA ILE A 103 2.23 -1.63 -12.60
C ILE A 103 2.38 -2.21 -11.19
N SER A 104 3.39 -1.77 -10.44
CA SER A 104 3.66 -2.22 -9.07
C SER A 104 2.52 -1.82 -8.14
N CYS A 105 2.08 -0.56 -8.18
CA CYS A 105 0.94 -0.08 -7.38
C CYS A 105 -0.38 -0.80 -7.73
N ILE A 106 -0.64 -1.05 -9.03
CA ILE A 106 -1.81 -1.84 -9.46
C ILE A 106 -1.75 -3.26 -8.90
N SER A 107 -0.56 -3.89 -8.96
CA SER A 107 -0.38 -5.25 -8.47
C SER A 107 -0.57 -5.32 -6.95
N GLY A 108 -0.05 -4.33 -6.22
CA GLY A 108 -0.33 -4.16 -4.79
C GLY A 108 -1.83 -4.01 -4.51
N GLU A 109 -2.56 -3.18 -5.26
CA GLU A 109 -4.00 -2.97 -4.99
C GLU A 109 -4.80 -4.25 -5.23
N ILE A 110 -4.42 -5.04 -6.23
CA ILE A 110 -5.02 -6.35 -6.48
C ILE A 110 -4.73 -7.30 -5.31
N ALA A 111 -3.50 -7.33 -4.80
CA ALA A 111 -3.12 -8.15 -3.65
C ALA A 111 -3.88 -7.73 -2.38
N ARG A 112 -3.96 -6.42 -2.09
CA ARG A 112 -4.72 -5.86 -0.97
C ARG A 112 -6.19 -6.30 -0.98
N ARG A 113 -6.82 -6.30 -2.16
CA ARG A 113 -8.21 -6.80 -2.31
C ARG A 113 -8.32 -8.30 -2.04
N ALA A 114 -7.29 -9.09 -2.34
CA ALA A 114 -7.27 -10.52 -2.03
C ALA A 114 -7.15 -10.76 -0.52
N VAL A 115 -6.19 -10.11 0.14
CA VAL A 115 -6.00 -10.15 1.60
C VAL A 115 -7.29 -9.76 2.33
N LYS A 116 -7.95 -8.68 1.91
CA LYS A 116 -9.22 -8.25 2.52
C LYS A 116 -10.36 -9.26 2.33
N LYS A 117 -10.36 -10.02 1.22
CA LYS A 117 -11.34 -11.08 0.99
C LYS A 117 -11.06 -12.27 1.91
N GLU A 118 -9.80 -12.66 2.05
CA GLU A 118 -9.36 -13.76 2.92
C GLU A 118 -9.63 -13.44 4.40
N ALA A 119 -9.27 -12.23 4.86
CA ALA A 119 -9.55 -11.78 6.23
C ALA A 119 -11.05 -11.82 6.57
N LYS A 120 -11.92 -11.43 5.63
CA LYS A 120 -13.38 -11.54 5.79
C LYS A 120 -13.89 -12.98 5.86
N GLN A 121 -13.20 -13.92 5.21
CA GLN A 121 -13.58 -15.33 5.23
C GLN A 121 -13.15 -16.02 6.53
N HIS A 122 -12.03 -15.59 7.14
CA HIS A 122 -11.47 -16.19 8.35
C HIS A 122 -12.00 -15.56 9.64
N GLY A 123 -12.50 -14.31 9.61
CA GLY A 123 -13.13 -13.64 10.76
C GLY A 123 -14.60 -13.95 10.98
N ASN A 124 -15.14 -14.99 10.32
CA ASN A 124 -16.55 -15.39 10.37
C ASN A 124 -16.77 -16.76 11.07
N ASN A 125 -15.81 -17.18 11.91
CA ASN A 125 -15.89 -18.37 12.77
C ASN A 125 -15.92 -17.96 14.25
#